data_AF-A0AAU5Q9H0-F1
#
_entry.id   AF-A0AAU5Q9H0-F1
#
_cell.length_a   1.000
_cell.length_b   1.000
_cell.length_c   1.000
_cell.angle_alpha   90.00
_cell.angle_beta   90.00
_cell.angle_gamma   90.00
#
_symmetry.space_group_name_H-M   'P 1'
#
loop_
_entity.id
_entity.type
_entity.pdbx_description
1 polymer ?
#
loop_
_entity_poly.entity_id
_entity_poly.type
_entity_poly.pdbx_seq_one_letter_code
_entity_poly.pdbx_strand_id
1 'polypeptide(L)'
;MWLNEAQPDPQVGERIAAAVHSILTTAERSPVLILGTLWPEYATRYTALPLPGQADSHSRVRELLAGRILAVPEAFDPAALAAAESLAHKGDGLLAEAL
;
A
#
# COMPACT_ATOMS: atom_id res chain seq x y z
N MET A 1 -11.96 1.58 4.71
CA MET A 1 -11.35 0.96 5.91
C MET A 1 -9.92 1.45 5.97
N TRP A 2 -9.60 2.32 6.91
CA TRP A 2 -8.29 2.96 7.02
C TRP A 2 -7.32 2.00 7.72
N LEU A 3 -6.21 1.64 7.07
CA LEU A 3 -5.21 0.74 7.64
C LEU A 3 -4.47 1.34 8.85
N ASN A 4 -4.60 2.65 9.09
CA ASN A 4 -3.96 3.33 10.22
C ASN A 4 -4.60 2.99 11.59
N GLU A 5 -5.88 2.61 11.62
CA GLU A 5 -6.60 2.16 12.83
C GLU A 5 -6.49 0.63 13.03
N ALA A 6 -5.89 -0.09 12.07
CA ALA A 6 -5.53 -1.48 12.23
C ALA A 6 -4.10 -1.55 12.80
N GLN A 7 -3.96 -1.26 14.09
CA GLN A 7 -2.90 -1.87 14.89
C GLN A 7 -3.48 -3.14 15.53
N PRO A 8 -3.56 -4.27 14.81
CA PRO A 8 -3.93 -5.51 15.45
C PRO A 8 -2.69 -6.16 16.08
N ASP A 9 -2.94 -6.95 17.12
CA ASP A 9 -2.14 -8.13 17.46
C ASP A 9 -1.55 -8.78 16.18
N PRO A 10 -0.24 -9.07 16.13
CA PRO A 10 0.41 -9.69 14.97
C PRO A 10 -0.35 -10.89 14.38
N GLN A 11 -1.04 -11.68 15.21
CA GLN A 11 -1.84 -12.81 14.75
C GLN A 11 -3.08 -12.39 13.96
N VAL A 12 -3.73 -11.30 14.35
CA VAL A 12 -4.89 -10.76 13.65
C VAL A 12 -4.45 -10.06 12.36
N GLY A 13 -3.30 -9.39 12.35
CA GLY A 13 -2.72 -8.79 11.14
C GLY A 13 -2.43 -9.82 10.05
N GLU A 14 -1.76 -10.93 10.39
CA GLU A 14 -1.47 -12.01 9.43
C GLU A 14 -2.76 -12.66 8.88
N ARG A 15 -3.81 -12.81 9.70
CA ARG A 15 -5.11 -13.34 9.26
C ARG A 15 -5.81 -12.42 8.27
N ILE A 16 -5.80 -11.12 8.53
CA ILE A 16 -6.36 -10.12 7.62
C ILE A 16 -5.56 -10.14 6.31
N ALA A 17 -4.23 -10.15 6.38
CA ALA A 17 -3.38 -10.18 5.20
C ALA A 17 -3.62 -11.43 4.34
N ALA A 18 -3.77 -12.60 4.97
CA ALA A 18 -4.10 -13.84 4.27
C ALA A 18 -5.48 -13.79 3.59
N ALA A 19 -6.49 -13.24 4.26
CA ALA A 19 -7.84 -13.08 3.70
C ALA A 19 -7.86 -12.13 2.50
N VAL A 20 -7.17 -10.98 2.63
CA VAL A 20 -7.03 -10.00 1.54
C VAL A 20 -6.27 -10.60 0.37
N HIS A 21 -5.14 -11.26 0.63
CA HIS A 21 -4.36 -11.95 -0.40
C HIS A 21 -5.19 -12.98 -1.16
N SER A 22 -6.02 -13.76 -0.46
CA SER A 22 -6.93 -14.72 -1.10
C SER A 22 -7.94 -14.04 -2.03
N ILE A 23 -8.54 -12.93 -1.61
CA ILE A 23 -9.48 -12.17 -2.46
C ILE A 23 -8.77 -11.65 -3.72
N LEU A 24 -7.55 -11.10 -3.57
CA LEU A 24 -6.78 -10.52 -4.68
C LEU A 24 -6.23 -11.56 -5.67
N THR A 25 -6.10 -12.82 -5.26
CA THR A 25 -5.54 -13.90 -6.09
C THR A 25 -6.60 -14.84 -6.68
N THR A 26 -7.86 -14.70 -6.27
CA THR A 26 -8.98 -15.50 -6.80
C THR A 26 -9.62 -14.79 -8.00
N ALA A 27 -9.42 -15.32 -9.21
CA ALA A 27 -9.84 -14.68 -10.46
C ALA A 27 -11.35 -14.42 -10.55
N GLU A 28 -12.16 -15.29 -9.94
CA GLU A 28 -13.63 -15.20 -9.90
C GLU A 28 -14.14 -13.99 -9.10
N ARG A 29 -13.27 -13.35 -8.32
CA ARG A 29 -13.60 -12.17 -7.50
C ARG A 29 -13.16 -10.86 -8.14
N SER A 30 -12.71 -10.86 -9.40
CA SER A 30 -12.29 -9.66 -10.12
C SER A 30 -13.48 -8.85 -10.66
N PRO A 31 -13.43 -7.49 -10.67
CA PRO A 31 -12.33 -6.63 -10.24
C PRO A 31 -12.46 -6.18 -8.77
N VAL A 32 -11.35 -6.28 -8.01
CA VAL A 32 -11.23 -5.76 -6.64
C VAL A 32 -10.06 -4.79 -6.56
N LEU A 33 -10.32 -3.57 -6.10
CA LEU A 33 -9.30 -2.56 -5.77
C LEU A 33 -9.29 -2.35 -4.26
N ILE A 34 -8.12 -2.53 -3.65
CA ILE A 34 -7.88 -2.19 -2.24
C ILE A 34 -6.75 -1.17 -2.21
N LEU A 35 -7.06 0.04 -1.75
CA LEU A 35 -6.10 1.10 -1.54
C LEU A 35 -5.89 1.31 -0.04
N GLY A 36 -4.64 1.30 0.37
CA GLY A 36 -4.22 1.57 1.74
C GLY A 36 -2.92 2.38 1.74
N THR A 37 -2.72 3.14 2.79
CA THR A 37 -1.47 3.86 3.04
C THR A 37 -0.65 3.11 4.09
N LEU A 38 0.67 3.13 3.93
CA LEU A 38 1.62 2.51 4.83
C LEU A 38 2.83 3.41 4.96
N TRP A 39 3.29 3.68 6.19
CA TRP A 39 4.51 4.45 6.39
C TRP A 39 5.75 3.69 5.90
N PRO A 40 6.78 4.38 5.39
CA PRO A 40 7.99 3.74 4.84
C PRO A 40 8.69 2.76 5.81
N GLU A 41 8.67 3.06 7.12
CA GLU A 41 9.30 2.23 8.14
C GLU A 41 8.59 0.88 8.28
N TYR A 42 7.25 0.88 8.19
CA TYR A 42 6.46 -0.34 8.21
C TYR A 42 6.57 -1.11 6.89
N ALA A 43 6.63 -0.41 5.75
CA ALA A 43 6.89 -1.05 4.47
C ALA A 43 8.22 -1.82 4.50
N THR A 44 9.27 -1.19 5.02
CA THR A 44 10.59 -1.81 5.23
C THR A 44 10.50 -3.00 6.18
N ARG A 45 9.84 -2.83 7.33
CA ARG A 45 9.70 -3.89 8.35
C ARG A 45 8.97 -5.13 7.80
N TYR A 46 7.87 -4.95 7.10
CA TYR A 46 7.06 -6.06 6.61
C TYR A 46 7.64 -6.77 5.39
N THR A 47 8.50 -6.09 4.64
CA THR A 47 9.17 -6.68 3.46
C THR A 47 10.53 -7.29 3.79
N ALA A 48 11.10 -7.00 4.97
CA ALA A 48 12.39 -7.54 5.43
C ALA A 48 12.36 -9.06 5.67
N LEU A 49 13.23 -9.81 4.99
CA LEU A 49 13.34 -11.27 5.14
C LEU A 49 13.78 -11.64 6.57
N PRO A 50 13.23 -12.74 7.15
CA PRO A 50 13.67 -13.22 8.44
C PRO A 50 15.11 -13.72 8.37
N LEU A 51 15.83 -13.61 9.49
CA LEU A 51 17.16 -14.21 9.62
C LEU A 51 17.08 -15.75 9.57
N PRO A 52 18.12 -16.43 9.07
CA PRO A 52 18.16 -17.89 9.08
C PRO A 52 17.90 -18.45 10.49
N GLY A 53 16.93 -19.37 10.60
CA GLY A 53 16.56 -20.00 11.87
C GLY A 53 15.55 -19.22 12.72
N GLN A 54 15.09 -18.04 12.29
CA GLN A 54 13.98 -17.33 12.93
C GLN A 54 12.64 -17.62 12.25
N ALA A 55 11.56 -17.54 13.03
CA ALA A 55 10.20 -17.65 12.51
C ALA A 55 9.87 -16.43 11.63
N ASP A 56 9.19 -16.65 10.50
CA ASP A 56 8.69 -15.57 9.65
C ASP A 56 7.34 -15.06 10.16
N SER A 57 7.38 -14.09 11.07
CA SER A 57 6.19 -13.48 11.64
C SER A 57 5.38 -12.62 10.66
N HIS A 58 5.91 -12.34 9.47
CA HIS A 58 5.33 -11.41 8.49
C HIS A 58 5.15 -12.04 7.11
N SER A 59 5.13 -13.38 7.03
CA SER A 59 5.06 -14.11 5.76
C SER A 59 3.87 -13.71 4.88
N ARG A 60 2.66 -13.59 5.45
CA ARG A 60 1.44 -13.27 4.68
C ARG A 60 1.36 -11.80 4.33
N VAL A 61 1.79 -10.92 5.23
CA VAL A 61 1.89 -9.50 4.92
C VAL A 61 2.91 -9.27 3.79
N ARG A 62 4.06 -9.96 3.81
CA ARG A 62 5.07 -9.89 2.76
C ARG A 62 4.53 -10.33 1.41
N GLU A 63 3.83 -11.46 1.34
CA GLU A 63 3.17 -11.94 0.11
C GLU A 63 2.10 -10.99 -0.40
N LEU A 64 1.32 -10.38 0.51
CA LEU A 64 0.31 -9.38 0.16
C LEU A 64 0.94 -8.11 -0.44
N LEU A 65 2.07 -7.66 0.09
CA LEU A 65 2.74 -6.44 -0.36
C LEU A 65 3.63 -6.65 -1.59
N ALA A 66 4.11 -7.87 -1.84
CA ALA A 66 5.04 -8.17 -2.93
C ALA A 66 4.49 -7.72 -4.30
N GLY A 67 5.20 -6.78 -4.94
CA GLY A 67 4.80 -6.21 -6.24
C GLY A 67 3.58 -5.29 -6.20
N ARG A 68 3.08 -4.93 -5.01
CA ARG A 68 1.85 -4.14 -4.81
C ARG A 68 2.07 -2.85 -3.99
N ILE A 69 3.33 -2.46 -3.77
CA ILE A 69 3.70 -1.20 -3.11
C ILE A 69 4.00 -0.15 -4.17
N LEU A 70 3.34 1.01 -4.06
CA LEU A 70 3.69 2.23 -4.79
C LEU A 70 4.37 3.20 -3.82
N ALA A 71 5.64 3.53 -4.08
CA ALA A 71 6.36 4.51 -3.28
C ALA A 71 5.94 5.93 -3.68
N VAL A 72 5.53 6.73 -2.70
CA VAL A 72 5.26 8.15 -2.88
C VAL A 72 6.51 8.93 -2.45
N PRO A 73 7.12 9.75 -3.33
CA PRO A 73 8.25 10.60 -2.98
C PRO A 73 7.92 11.56 -1.83
N GLU A 74 8.93 11.93 -1.05
CA GLU A 74 8.79 12.93 0.03
C GLU A 74 8.46 14.33 -0.52
N ALA A 75 8.89 14.62 -1.75
CA ALA A 75 8.58 15.86 -2.46
C ALA A 75 8.33 15.59 -3.95
N PHE A 76 7.48 16.42 -4.55
CA PHE A 76 7.27 16.45 -5.99
C PHE A 76 8.30 17.37 -6.65
N ASP A 77 8.92 16.90 -7.73
CA ASP A 77 9.82 17.72 -8.52
C ASP A 77 9.04 18.75 -9.37
N PRO A 78 9.73 19.75 -9.96
CA PRO A 78 9.06 20.77 -10.77
C PRO A 78 8.30 20.20 -11.98
N ALA A 79 8.72 19.05 -12.52
CA ALA A 79 8.05 18.43 -13.66
C ALA A 79 6.73 17.77 -13.25
N ALA A 80 6.71 17.11 -12.09
CA ALA A 80 5.52 16.54 -11.48
C ALA A 80 4.50 17.63 -11.11
N LEU A 81 4.96 18.76 -10.59
CA LEU A 81 4.10 19.91 -10.30
C LEU A 81 3.49 20.51 -11.58
N ALA A 82 4.29 20.74 -12.63
CA ALA A 82 3.79 21.25 -13.91
C ALA A 82 2.77 20.29 -14.57
N ALA A 83 2.97 18.98 -14.41
CA ALA A 83 2.01 17.98 -14.87
C ALA A 83 0.69 18.05 -14.08
N ALA A 84 0.77 18.21 -12.76
CA ALA A 84 -0.41 18.37 -11.90
C ALA A 84 -1.20 19.64 -12.26
N GLU A 85 -0.51 20.76 -12.49
CA GLU A 85 -1.13 22.01 -12.95
C GLU A 85 -1.84 21.82 -14.29
N SER A 86 -1.24 21.10 -15.24
CA SER A 86 -1.87 20.82 -16.54
C SER A 86 -3.16 20.01 -16.38
N LEU A 87 -3.21 19.07 -15.43
CA LEU A 87 -4.39 18.26 -15.13
C LEU A 87 -5.49 19.09 -14.45
N ALA A 88 -5.11 19.97 -13.51
CA ALA A 88 -6.03 20.91 -12.88
C ALA A 88 -6.70 21.83 -13.91
N HIS A 89 -5.93 22.40 -14.84
CA HIS A 89 -6.46 23.22 -15.93
C HIS A 89 -7.38 22.46 -16.89
N LYS A 90 -7.22 21.13 -17.00
CA LYS A 90 -8.08 20.26 -17.81
C LYS A 90 -9.38 19.85 -17.09
N GLY A 91 -9.61 20.38 -15.88
CA GLY A 91 -10.86 20.22 -15.14
C GLY A 91 -10.80 19.26 -13.96
N ASP A 92 -9.60 18.84 -13.54
CA ASP A 92 -9.46 18.12 -12.27
C ASP A 92 -9.58 19.10 -11.09
N GLY A 93 -10.79 19.23 -10.56
CA GLY A 93 -11.11 20.18 -9.50
C GLY A 93 -10.40 19.90 -8.16
N LEU A 94 -10.06 18.63 -7.87
CA LEU A 94 -9.34 18.28 -6.65
C LEU A 94 -7.87 18.67 -6.75
N LEU A 95 -7.26 18.48 -7.93
CA LEU A 95 -5.91 19.00 -8.18
C LEU A 95 -5.89 20.53 -8.21
N ALA A 96 -6.93 21.18 -8.73
CA ALA A 96 -7.03 22.64 -8.74
C ALA A 96 -7.15 23.26 -7.35
N GLU A 97 -7.70 22.54 -6.36
CA GLU A 97 -7.78 23.00 -4.97
C GLU A 97 -6.47 22.75 -4.20
N ALA A 98 -5.69 21.74 -4.60
CA ALA A 98 -4.51 21.29 -3.87
C ALA A 98 -3.19 21.96 -4.30
N LEU A 99 -3.16 22.68 -5.42
CA LEU A 99 -2.00 23.40 -5.98
C LEU A 99 -2.09 24.89 -5.67
#